data_AF-A0A4Q2Z824-F1
#
_entry.id   AF-A0A4Q2Z824-F1
#
_cell.length_a   1.000
_cell.length_b   1.000
_cell.length_c   1.000
_cell.angle_alpha   90.00
_cell.angle_beta   90.00
_cell.angle_gamma   90.00
#
_symmetry.space_group_name_H-M   'P 1'
#
loop_
_entity.id
_entity.type
_entity.pdbx_description
1 polymer ?
#
loop_
_entity_poly.entity_id
_entity_poly.type
_entity_poly.pdbx_seq_one_letter_code
_entity_poly.pdbx_strand_id
1 'polypeptide(L)'
;SYDSGYGSHATSEIPLSVPPGNLKFSGKVGVDDAAGAGKGSVVFRVLSGERILWESPVMKAGDPAKEFQIEVPSNRHRMLYLQADQVDDINYDHADWVDLQWHAGEADELEKPRVRKGEEFGLVPDSPEDQSAAFRSAISALRNAPGSTLQLAPGEYHFHPQGALKKHFHISNHQQVLWQPVPIPLVDLRDVTIDGQGSLLLFHGMVQPLLVMDSKNITLRNLAMDYVIPHHSQGILSEVTADHYVVEIDPEKYPHEIRDGWLVFTGEGWETPDHGYGIVFDGTSGAIVAGTSDYHYQGPLTELAKGKYRVAENLAADGIKAGDVIVFRHNVWVNRPHPGVVLYRAKRTTLHDVRIHSAHGMGLLAQRSEDIHIQGGGVFPRQGTGRFFSTNADATHFSNCKGLILAEGSRYEGMMDDAINVHATCLRIEEIVGGDVIRARYVHGQAVGFETFLPGETLRFIVAETLTPTEERRVKDVQRIANNELTITLD
;
A
#
# COMPACT_ATOMS: atom_id res chain seq x y z
N SER A 1 30.21 -23.82 -2.62
CA SER A 1 29.72 -22.83 -3.59
C SER A 1 28.65 -23.47 -4.44
N TYR A 2 27.70 -22.67 -4.92
CA TYR A 2 26.61 -23.09 -5.81
C TYR A 2 26.75 -22.38 -7.15
N ASP A 3 26.39 -23.03 -8.25
CA ASP A 3 26.63 -22.53 -9.61
C ASP A 3 25.55 -21.52 -10.08
N SER A 4 24.40 -21.49 -9.41
CA SER A 4 23.30 -20.57 -9.73
C SER A 4 22.42 -20.30 -8.50
N GLY A 5 21.82 -19.11 -8.46
CA GLY A 5 20.97 -18.69 -7.36
C GLY A 5 20.70 -17.19 -7.35
N TYR A 6 19.93 -16.76 -6.35
CA TYR A 6 19.73 -15.36 -6.00
C TYR A 6 20.24 -15.14 -4.58
N GLY A 7 21.27 -14.30 -4.44
CA GLY A 7 21.67 -13.76 -3.16
C GLY A 7 20.92 -12.45 -2.89
N SER A 8 20.47 -12.26 -1.67
CA SER A 8 19.82 -11.03 -1.22
C SER A 8 20.18 -10.74 0.24
N HIS A 9 19.84 -9.55 0.70
CA HIS A 9 19.80 -9.27 2.12
C HIS A 9 18.32 -9.37 2.56
N ALA A 10 18.01 -9.97 3.72
CA ALA A 10 16.65 -9.82 4.28
C ALA A 10 16.47 -8.37 4.77
N THR A 11 15.32 -7.74 4.73
CA THR A 11 14.07 -8.18 4.15
C THR A 11 14.07 -8.03 2.63
N SER A 12 13.62 -9.06 1.92
CA SER A 12 13.45 -9.02 0.47
C SER A 12 12.25 -9.84 0.01
N GLU A 13 11.72 -9.48 -1.16
CA GLU A 13 10.76 -10.30 -1.90
C GLU A 13 11.06 -10.21 -3.40
N ILE A 14 11.51 -11.33 -3.97
CA ILE A 14 11.97 -11.41 -5.36
C ILE A 14 10.88 -12.05 -6.21
N PRO A 15 10.31 -11.33 -7.20
CA PRO A 15 9.38 -11.92 -8.14
C PRO A 15 10.11 -12.86 -9.10
N LEU A 16 9.65 -14.11 -9.19
CA LEU A 16 10.22 -15.16 -10.02
C LEU A 16 9.22 -15.60 -11.09
N SER A 17 9.58 -15.51 -12.36
CA SER A 17 8.72 -15.99 -13.45
C SER A 17 8.60 -17.52 -13.47
N VAL A 18 7.38 -18.02 -13.59
CA VAL A 18 7.03 -19.44 -13.76
C VAL A 18 7.09 -19.79 -15.25
N PRO A 19 8.03 -20.66 -15.69
CA PRO A 19 8.08 -21.07 -17.08
C PRO A 19 6.87 -21.93 -17.46
N PRO A 20 6.30 -21.78 -18.67
CA PRO A 20 5.16 -22.59 -19.11
C PRO A 20 5.39 -24.09 -18.96
N GLY A 21 4.37 -24.83 -18.50
CA GLY A 21 4.43 -26.29 -18.32
C GLY A 21 5.18 -26.79 -17.09
N ASN A 22 5.79 -25.88 -16.30
CA ASN A 22 6.46 -26.25 -15.05
C ASN A 22 5.51 -26.06 -13.88
N LEU A 23 5.24 -27.14 -13.16
CA LEU A 23 4.30 -27.17 -12.05
C LEU A 23 4.93 -27.65 -10.76
N LYS A 24 6.24 -27.85 -10.76
CA LYS A 24 7.01 -28.13 -9.56
C LYS A 24 8.21 -27.21 -9.52
N PHE A 25 8.53 -26.74 -8.33
CA PHE A 25 9.65 -25.87 -8.08
C PHE A 25 10.39 -26.35 -6.85
N SER A 26 11.71 -26.50 -6.96
CA SER A 26 12.57 -26.95 -5.87
C SER A 26 13.82 -26.10 -5.80
N GLY A 27 14.49 -26.18 -4.65
CA GLY A 27 15.78 -25.56 -4.46
C GLY A 27 16.22 -25.67 -3.01
N LYS A 28 17.21 -24.87 -2.64
CA LYS A 28 17.69 -24.76 -1.26
C LYS A 28 17.76 -23.31 -0.84
N VAL A 29 17.67 -23.10 0.46
CA VAL A 29 17.84 -21.80 1.09
C VAL A 29 18.83 -21.87 2.25
N GLY A 30 19.51 -20.77 2.53
CA GLY A 30 20.43 -20.67 3.66
C GLY A 30 20.90 -19.24 3.88
N VAL A 31 21.56 -19.01 5.01
CA VAL A 31 22.27 -17.76 5.28
C VAL A 31 23.74 -17.97 4.94
N ASP A 32 24.36 -17.03 4.21
CA ASP A 32 25.75 -17.13 3.78
C ASP A 32 26.71 -17.31 4.98
N ASP A 33 27.52 -18.36 4.94
CA ASP A 33 28.53 -18.67 5.96
C ASP A 33 29.57 -17.55 6.12
N ALA A 34 29.78 -16.71 5.10
CA ALA A 34 30.66 -15.55 5.16
C ALA A 34 30.22 -14.53 6.23
N ALA A 35 28.95 -14.57 6.65
CA ALA A 35 28.45 -13.72 7.72
C ALA A 35 29.06 -14.10 9.09
N GLY A 36 29.40 -15.37 9.27
CA GLY A 36 30.02 -15.98 10.45
C GLY A 36 29.03 -16.84 11.24
N ALA A 37 29.47 -18.03 11.67
CA ALA A 37 28.60 -19.05 12.27
C ALA A 37 27.70 -18.53 13.41
N GLY A 38 26.42 -18.92 13.37
CA GLY A 38 25.39 -18.55 14.33
C GLY A 38 24.83 -17.14 14.17
N LYS A 39 25.32 -16.35 13.21
CA LYS A 39 24.80 -15.02 12.90
C LYS A 39 23.70 -15.07 11.86
N GLY A 40 22.94 -13.97 11.77
CA GLY A 40 21.75 -13.89 10.95
C GLY A 40 20.60 -14.71 11.52
N SER A 41 19.39 -14.36 11.13
CA SER A 41 18.15 -15.00 11.54
C SER A 41 17.09 -14.77 10.45
N VAL A 42 17.02 -15.69 9.48
CA VAL A 42 16.16 -15.52 8.31
C VAL A 42 15.11 -16.63 8.22
N VAL A 43 13.87 -16.25 7.93
CA VAL A 43 12.81 -17.17 7.49
C VAL A 43 12.58 -16.97 6.00
N PHE A 44 12.61 -18.06 5.26
CA PHE A 44 12.39 -18.09 3.82
C PHE A 44 10.97 -18.56 3.52
N ARG A 45 10.29 -17.92 2.56
CA ARG A 45 8.96 -18.34 2.09
C ARG A 45 8.87 -18.30 0.58
N VAL A 46 8.13 -19.26 0.03
CA VAL A 46 7.71 -19.21 -1.39
C VAL A 46 6.22 -18.90 -1.42
N LEU A 47 5.83 -17.80 -2.08
CA LEU A 47 4.44 -17.36 -2.19
C LEU A 47 3.93 -17.46 -3.63
N SER A 48 2.65 -17.74 -3.77
CA SER A 48 1.91 -17.81 -5.04
C SER A 48 1.25 -16.49 -5.45
N GLY A 49 1.28 -15.49 -4.57
CA GLY A 49 0.52 -14.24 -4.67
C GLY A 49 -0.53 -14.15 -3.56
N GLU A 50 -1.40 -15.16 -3.45
CA GLU A 50 -2.51 -15.24 -2.51
C GLU A 50 -2.30 -16.20 -1.33
N ARG A 51 -1.18 -16.93 -1.28
CA ARG A 51 -0.81 -17.76 -0.11
C ARG A 51 0.67 -18.12 -0.09
N ILE A 52 1.12 -18.47 1.11
CA ILE A 52 2.41 -19.13 1.35
C ILE A 52 2.28 -20.59 0.93
N LEU A 53 3.22 -21.07 0.11
CA LEU A 53 3.30 -22.45 -0.36
C LEU A 53 4.28 -23.28 0.46
N TRP A 54 5.31 -22.62 0.99
CA TRP A 54 6.34 -23.22 1.81
C TRP A 54 7.00 -22.16 2.69
N GLU A 55 7.42 -22.58 3.88
CA GLU A 55 8.14 -21.77 4.85
C GLU A 55 9.27 -22.60 5.48
N SER A 56 10.44 -22.00 5.66
CA SER A 56 11.57 -22.60 6.37
C SER A 56 11.43 -22.43 7.89
N PRO A 57 12.11 -23.26 8.72
CA PRO A 57 12.47 -22.81 10.06
C PRO A 57 13.37 -21.56 10.00
N VAL A 58 13.64 -20.94 11.15
CA VAL A 58 14.67 -19.89 11.23
C VAL A 58 16.01 -20.49 10.84
N MET A 59 16.67 -19.89 9.85
CA MET A 59 17.98 -20.28 9.35
C MET A 59 19.03 -19.26 9.82
N LYS A 60 20.22 -19.75 10.16
CA LYS A 60 21.39 -18.95 10.54
C LYS A 60 22.61 -19.36 9.72
N ALA A 61 23.64 -18.51 9.69
CA ALA A 61 24.91 -18.84 9.06
C ALA A 61 25.54 -20.07 9.78
N GLY A 62 26.06 -21.02 9.00
CA GLY A 62 26.56 -22.31 9.49
C GLY A 62 25.51 -23.42 9.57
N ASP A 63 24.21 -23.12 9.43
CA ASP A 63 23.19 -24.16 9.28
C ASP A 63 23.31 -24.84 7.90
N PRO A 64 23.09 -26.16 7.81
CA PRO A 64 22.98 -26.81 6.51
C PRO A 64 21.85 -26.19 5.68
N ALA A 65 22.10 -25.96 4.39
CA ALA A 65 21.11 -25.42 3.47
C ALA A 65 19.81 -26.25 3.50
N LYS A 66 18.68 -25.58 3.65
CA LYS A 66 17.36 -26.20 3.76
C LYS A 66 16.77 -26.43 2.38
N GLU A 67 16.56 -27.68 2.03
CA GLU A 67 15.89 -28.05 0.78
C GLU A 67 14.37 -27.81 0.86
N PHE A 68 13.80 -27.40 -0.27
CA PHE A 68 12.36 -27.30 -0.45
C PHE A 68 11.94 -27.85 -1.80
N GLN A 69 10.71 -28.35 -1.86
CA GLN A 69 10.02 -28.70 -3.09
C GLN A 69 8.54 -28.38 -2.90
N ILE A 70 7.97 -27.67 -3.87
CA ILE A 70 6.56 -27.30 -3.89
C ILE A 70 5.92 -27.68 -5.22
N GLU A 71 4.61 -27.87 -5.18
CA GLU A 71 3.76 -27.87 -6.37
C GLU A 71 3.32 -26.41 -6.63
N VAL A 72 3.37 -25.98 -7.88
CA VAL A 72 2.77 -24.71 -8.32
C VAL A 72 1.26 -24.93 -8.32
N PRO A 73 0.47 -24.14 -7.56
CA PRO A 73 -0.93 -24.50 -7.32
C PRO A 73 -1.85 -24.47 -8.53
N SER A 74 -1.37 -23.95 -9.65
CA SER A 74 -2.11 -23.78 -10.88
C SER A 74 -1.13 -23.56 -12.02
N ASN A 75 -1.38 -24.18 -13.17
CA ASN A 75 -0.67 -23.87 -14.43
C ASN A 75 -0.91 -22.44 -14.95
N ARG A 76 -1.70 -21.64 -14.23
CA ARG A 76 -2.00 -20.23 -14.50
C ARG A 76 -1.10 -19.27 -13.76
N HIS A 77 -0.37 -19.72 -12.74
CA HIS A 77 0.65 -18.87 -12.12
C HIS A 77 1.73 -18.56 -13.14
N ARG A 78 2.05 -17.27 -13.26
CA ARG A 78 3.17 -16.76 -14.04
C ARG A 78 4.26 -16.24 -13.14
N MET A 79 3.95 -15.96 -11.88
CA MET A 79 4.89 -15.49 -10.89
C MET A 79 4.79 -16.33 -9.60
N LEU A 80 5.93 -16.66 -9.03
CA LEU A 80 6.09 -16.92 -7.60
C LEU A 80 6.85 -15.75 -6.97
N TYR A 81 6.82 -15.65 -5.65
CA TYR A 81 7.55 -14.62 -4.91
C TYR A 81 8.42 -15.30 -3.86
N LEU A 82 9.73 -15.11 -3.97
CA LEU A 82 10.72 -15.63 -3.02
C LEU A 82 10.94 -14.57 -1.94
N GLN A 83 10.50 -14.85 -0.72
CA GLN A 83 10.54 -13.90 0.38
C GLN A 83 11.56 -14.32 1.42
N ALA A 84 12.48 -13.42 1.78
CA ALA A 84 13.40 -13.59 2.90
C ALA A 84 13.05 -12.55 3.98
N ASP A 85 12.76 -13.04 5.19
CA ASP A 85 12.25 -12.24 6.30
C ASP A 85 13.19 -12.31 7.49
N GLN A 86 13.53 -11.13 8.02
CA GLN A 86 14.33 -11.00 9.23
C GLN A 86 13.51 -11.43 10.45
N VAL A 87 14.15 -12.11 11.41
CA VAL A 87 13.49 -12.56 12.66
C VAL A 87 13.87 -11.66 13.83
N ASP A 88 15.17 -11.55 14.12
CA ASP A 88 15.67 -10.77 15.25
C ASP A 88 15.98 -9.33 14.82
N ASP A 89 17.08 -9.16 14.07
CA ASP A 89 17.48 -7.91 13.44
C ASP A 89 18.05 -8.15 12.05
N ILE A 90 18.36 -7.07 11.32
CA ILE A 90 18.84 -7.15 9.94
C ILE A 90 20.34 -7.43 9.83
N ASN A 91 21.09 -7.61 10.91
CA ASN A 91 22.53 -7.80 10.80
C ASN A 91 22.84 -9.22 10.32
N TYR A 92 23.69 -9.34 9.28
CA TYR A 92 24.21 -10.61 8.78
C TYR A 92 23.15 -11.52 8.11
N ASP A 93 21.98 -10.99 7.77
CA ASP A 93 20.90 -11.71 7.08
C ASP A 93 21.15 -11.80 5.57
N HIS A 94 22.31 -12.35 5.21
CA HIS A 94 22.72 -12.59 3.82
C HIS A 94 21.99 -13.85 3.33
N ALA A 95 20.79 -13.65 2.77
CA ALA A 95 19.83 -14.69 2.43
C ALA A 95 20.05 -15.20 1.00
N ASP A 96 20.34 -16.49 0.87
CA ASP A 96 20.64 -17.15 -0.40
C ASP A 96 19.56 -18.15 -0.81
N TRP A 97 19.15 -18.05 -2.07
CA TRP A 97 18.33 -19.03 -2.78
C TRP A 97 19.18 -19.72 -3.83
N VAL A 98 19.43 -21.02 -3.70
CA VAL A 98 20.39 -21.75 -4.54
C VAL A 98 19.80 -23.02 -5.13
N ASP A 99 20.41 -23.53 -6.20
CA ASP A 99 19.99 -24.75 -6.90
C ASP A 99 18.50 -24.74 -7.30
N LEU A 100 18.01 -23.57 -7.72
CA LEU A 100 16.60 -23.40 -8.10
C LEU A 100 16.30 -24.15 -9.39
N GLN A 101 15.31 -25.04 -9.34
CA GLN A 101 14.96 -25.92 -10.45
C GLN A 101 13.46 -25.95 -10.68
N TRP A 102 13.08 -25.82 -11.95
CA TRP A 102 11.73 -26.03 -12.44
C TRP A 102 11.60 -27.45 -12.96
N HIS A 103 10.50 -28.10 -12.63
CA HIS A 103 10.18 -29.41 -13.18
C HIS A 103 8.81 -29.39 -13.85
N ALA A 104 8.73 -30.10 -14.96
CA ALA A 104 7.48 -30.30 -15.68
C ALA A 104 6.43 -30.97 -14.78
N GLY A 105 5.17 -30.62 -14.99
CA GLY A 105 4.05 -31.32 -14.37
C GLY A 105 2.84 -31.38 -15.30
N GLU A 106 1.80 -32.09 -14.85
CA GLU A 106 0.56 -32.23 -15.61
C GLU A 106 -0.33 -31.01 -15.42
N ALA A 107 -0.62 -30.33 -16.54
CA ALA A 107 -1.45 -29.15 -16.57
C ALA A 107 -2.93 -29.52 -16.37
N ASP A 108 -3.56 -28.94 -15.35
CA ASP A 108 -5.01 -29.02 -15.19
C ASP A 108 -5.76 -28.31 -16.33
N GLU A 109 -6.93 -28.84 -16.68
CA GLU A 109 -7.85 -28.18 -17.60
C GLU A 109 -8.39 -26.87 -17.03
N LEU A 110 -8.73 -25.93 -17.90
CA LEU A 110 -9.38 -24.68 -17.49
C LEU A 110 -10.77 -24.96 -16.92
N GLU A 111 -11.01 -24.42 -15.73
CA GLU A 111 -12.38 -24.28 -15.26
C GLU A 111 -13.09 -23.21 -16.11
N LYS A 112 -14.35 -23.49 -16.47
CA LYS A 112 -15.16 -22.55 -17.24
C LYS A 112 -15.45 -21.30 -16.39
N PRO A 113 -15.36 -20.10 -16.97
CA PRO A 113 -15.66 -18.86 -16.26
C PRO A 113 -17.11 -18.88 -15.77
N ARG A 114 -17.31 -18.50 -14.50
CA ARG A 114 -18.64 -18.37 -13.91
C ARG A 114 -18.66 -17.30 -12.83
N VAL A 115 -19.86 -16.92 -12.41
CA VAL A 115 -20.04 -16.21 -11.15
C VAL A 115 -19.82 -17.21 -10.02
N ARG A 116 -18.96 -16.85 -9.06
CA ARG A 116 -18.74 -17.58 -7.81
C ARG A 116 -19.19 -16.69 -6.67
N LYS A 117 -20.06 -17.19 -5.82
CA LYS A 117 -20.55 -16.43 -4.67
C LYS A 117 -19.52 -16.46 -3.55
N GLY A 118 -19.41 -15.38 -2.78
CA GLY A 118 -18.50 -15.32 -1.63
C GLY A 118 -18.73 -16.44 -0.61
N GLU A 119 -19.98 -16.83 -0.39
CA GLU A 119 -20.36 -17.94 0.52
C GLU A 119 -19.71 -19.27 0.15
N GLU A 120 -19.38 -19.51 -1.13
CA GLU A 120 -18.67 -20.72 -1.58
C GLU A 120 -17.26 -20.85 -0.95
N PHE A 121 -16.71 -19.73 -0.46
CA PHE A 121 -15.37 -19.64 0.12
C PHE A 121 -15.38 -19.31 1.61
N GLY A 122 -16.56 -19.23 2.23
CA GLY A 122 -16.72 -18.88 3.64
C GLY A 122 -16.75 -17.37 3.91
N LEU A 123 -16.96 -16.51 2.90
CA LEU A 123 -17.19 -15.09 3.14
C LEU A 123 -18.59 -14.89 3.72
N VAL A 124 -18.68 -14.30 4.91
CA VAL A 124 -19.94 -14.09 5.64
C VAL A 124 -20.18 -12.58 5.81
N PRO A 125 -21.25 -12.01 5.23
CA PRO A 125 -21.59 -10.61 5.44
C PRO A 125 -21.96 -10.35 6.90
N ASP A 126 -21.66 -9.13 7.37
CA ASP A 126 -21.97 -8.61 8.71
C ASP A 126 -21.35 -9.42 9.87
N SER A 127 -20.39 -10.29 9.54
CA SER A 127 -19.59 -11.02 10.52
C SER A 127 -18.39 -10.16 10.95
N PRO A 128 -18.16 -9.94 12.26
CA PRO A 128 -17.01 -9.18 12.73
C PRO A 128 -15.68 -9.92 12.55
N GLU A 129 -15.72 -11.23 12.29
CA GLU A 129 -14.55 -12.07 12.08
C GLU A 129 -13.77 -11.71 10.81
N ASP A 130 -12.45 -11.91 10.86
CA ASP A 130 -11.55 -11.63 9.74
C ASP A 130 -11.84 -12.49 8.50
N GLN A 131 -12.13 -11.83 7.39
CA GLN A 131 -12.50 -12.43 6.11
C GLN A 131 -11.31 -12.67 5.19
N SER A 132 -10.09 -12.29 5.59
CA SER A 132 -8.90 -12.31 4.74
C SER A 132 -8.59 -13.70 4.16
N ALA A 133 -8.70 -14.76 4.97
CA ALA A 133 -8.42 -16.13 4.52
C ALA A 133 -9.47 -16.63 3.51
N ALA A 134 -10.75 -16.38 3.77
CA ALA A 134 -11.86 -16.72 2.88
C ALA A 134 -11.73 -15.98 1.53
N PHE A 135 -11.36 -14.71 1.56
CA PHE A 135 -11.14 -13.92 0.36
C PHE A 135 -9.98 -14.48 -0.51
N ARG A 136 -8.88 -14.92 0.11
CA ARG A 136 -7.76 -15.55 -0.61
C ARG A 136 -8.11 -16.92 -1.19
N SER A 137 -8.99 -17.66 -0.53
CA SER A 137 -9.58 -18.88 -1.10
C SER A 137 -10.37 -18.56 -2.39
N ALA A 138 -11.16 -17.49 -2.38
CA ALA A 138 -11.86 -17.03 -3.58
C ALA A 138 -10.88 -16.63 -4.70
N ILE A 139 -9.81 -15.90 -4.38
CA ILE A 139 -8.76 -15.51 -5.34
C ILE A 139 -8.14 -16.74 -6.03
N SER A 140 -7.82 -17.78 -5.25
CA SER A 140 -7.28 -19.05 -5.78
C SER A 140 -8.23 -19.68 -6.81
N ALA A 141 -9.54 -19.66 -6.54
CA ALA A 141 -10.54 -20.20 -7.47
C ALA A 141 -10.74 -19.35 -8.73
N LEU A 142 -10.67 -18.02 -8.61
CA LEU A 142 -10.76 -17.10 -9.75
C LEU A 142 -9.58 -17.28 -10.70
N ARG A 143 -8.37 -17.51 -10.17
CA ARG A 143 -7.16 -17.79 -10.95
C ARG A 143 -7.33 -19.01 -11.86
N ASN A 144 -7.99 -20.07 -11.37
CA ASN A 144 -8.23 -21.30 -12.12
C ASN A 144 -9.33 -21.17 -13.18
N ALA A 145 -10.10 -20.08 -13.16
CA ALA A 145 -11.17 -19.81 -14.11
C ALA A 145 -11.16 -18.35 -14.61
N PRO A 146 -10.15 -17.92 -15.39
CA PRO A 146 -10.11 -16.58 -15.97
C PRO A 146 -11.41 -16.24 -16.73
N GLY A 147 -11.92 -15.03 -16.50
CA GLY A 147 -13.24 -14.57 -16.92
C GLY A 147 -14.31 -14.68 -15.82
N SER A 148 -13.98 -15.24 -14.66
CA SER A 148 -14.91 -15.39 -13.54
C SER A 148 -15.13 -14.09 -12.76
N THR A 149 -16.25 -14.05 -12.05
CA THR A 149 -16.60 -12.98 -11.12
C THR A 149 -16.74 -13.55 -9.71
N LEU A 150 -16.08 -12.94 -8.72
CA LEU A 150 -16.46 -13.11 -7.31
C LEU A 150 -17.60 -12.13 -7.01
N GLN A 151 -18.77 -12.65 -6.64
CA GLN A 151 -19.91 -11.86 -6.22
C GLN A 151 -20.07 -11.96 -4.70
N LEU A 152 -19.96 -10.83 -4.01
CA LEU A 152 -20.25 -10.74 -2.58
C LEU A 152 -21.76 -10.60 -2.36
N ALA A 153 -22.26 -11.15 -1.25
CA ALA A 153 -23.58 -10.76 -0.77
C ALA A 153 -23.46 -9.33 -0.19
N PRO A 154 -24.50 -8.48 -0.32
CA PRO A 154 -24.51 -7.18 0.33
C PRO A 154 -24.28 -7.31 1.85
N GLY A 155 -23.36 -6.53 2.39
CA GLY A 155 -23.08 -6.48 3.83
C GLY A 155 -21.70 -5.87 4.15
N GLU A 156 -21.36 -5.84 5.43
CA GLU A 156 -20.04 -5.43 5.91
C GLU A 156 -19.09 -6.65 6.00
N TYR A 157 -17.83 -6.50 5.58
CA TYR A 157 -16.82 -7.55 5.64
C TYR A 157 -15.57 -7.00 6.32
N HIS A 158 -15.13 -7.65 7.41
CA HIS A 158 -14.02 -7.17 8.23
C HIS A 158 -12.69 -7.82 7.85
N PHE A 159 -11.63 -7.02 7.83
CA PHE A 159 -10.26 -7.47 7.52
C PHE A 159 -9.28 -6.93 8.56
N HIS A 160 -8.46 -7.82 9.11
CA HIS A 160 -7.55 -7.49 10.19
C HIS A 160 -6.08 -7.75 9.81
N PRO A 161 -5.11 -7.10 10.49
CA PRO A 161 -3.69 -7.34 10.23
C PRO A 161 -3.26 -8.80 10.43
N GLN A 162 -3.88 -9.52 11.37
CA GLN A 162 -3.46 -10.88 11.74
C GLN A 162 -3.76 -11.90 10.64
N GLY A 163 -4.86 -11.73 9.88
CA GLY A 163 -5.15 -12.59 8.73
C GLY A 163 -4.51 -12.12 7.44
N ALA A 164 -3.84 -10.96 7.39
CA ALA A 164 -3.25 -10.38 6.19
C ALA A 164 -1.98 -11.12 5.74
N LEU A 165 -1.71 -11.12 4.42
CA LEU A 165 -0.44 -11.62 3.91
C LEU A 165 0.66 -10.58 4.08
N LYS A 166 1.79 -11.02 4.60
CA LYS A 166 3.02 -10.23 4.68
C LYS A 166 3.66 -10.12 3.29
N LYS A 167 3.75 -8.91 2.74
CA LYS A 167 4.31 -8.61 1.40
C LYS A 167 5.39 -7.53 1.50
N HIS A 168 6.47 -7.64 0.73
CA HIS A 168 7.48 -6.59 0.66
C HIS A 168 7.51 -5.94 -0.73
N PHE A 169 7.18 -4.66 -0.78
CA PHE A 169 7.30 -3.83 -1.96
C PHE A 169 7.32 -2.36 -1.56
N HIS A 170 7.91 -1.54 -2.42
CA HIS A 170 7.97 -0.10 -2.22
C HIS A 170 6.77 0.59 -2.85
N ILE A 171 6.19 1.53 -2.12
CA ILE A 171 5.01 2.28 -2.54
C ILE A 171 5.45 3.73 -2.79
N SER A 172 5.43 4.16 -4.05
CA SER A 172 5.78 5.53 -4.42
C SER A 172 4.94 6.54 -3.63
N ASN A 173 5.59 7.64 -3.26
CA ASN A 173 5.01 8.77 -2.52
C ASN A 173 4.43 8.38 -1.15
N HIS A 174 4.81 7.22 -0.59
CA HIS A 174 4.40 6.76 0.74
C HIS A 174 5.59 6.41 1.63
N GLN A 175 5.33 6.25 2.93
CA GLN A 175 6.34 5.79 3.85
C GLN A 175 6.75 4.35 3.52
N GLN A 176 8.06 4.11 3.42
CA GLN A 176 8.60 2.79 3.09
C GLN A 176 8.66 1.93 4.36
N VAL A 177 7.57 1.23 4.66
CA VAL A 177 7.54 0.24 5.75
C VAL A 177 8.23 -1.05 5.33
N LEU A 178 8.76 -1.79 6.30
CA LEU A 178 9.44 -3.05 6.05
C LEU A 178 8.50 -4.10 5.42
N TRP A 179 7.27 -4.16 5.92
CA TRP A 179 6.27 -5.13 5.47
C TRP A 179 4.90 -4.48 5.31
N GLN A 180 4.24 -4.83 4.22
CA GLN A 180 2.87 -4.48 3.92
C GLN A 180 1.97 -5.66 4.32
N PRO A 181 1.10 -5.51 5.34
CA PRO A 181 0.07 -6.49 5.64
C PRO A 181 -1.10 -6.32 4.66
N VAL A 182 -1.24 -7.25 3.72
CA VAL A 182 -2.22 -7.21 2.62
C VAL A 182 -3.33 -8.25 2.82
N PRO A 183 -4.52 -7.87 3.31
CA PRO A 183 -5.64 -8.80 3.46
C PRO A 183 -6.25 -9.21 2.12
N ILE A 184 -6.27 -8.33 1.11
CA ILE A 184 -6.84 -8.58 -0.23
C ILE A 184 -5.75 -8.48 -1.32
N PRO A 185 -5.00 -9.56 -1.58
CA PRO A 185 -3.90 -9.60 -2.56
C PRO A 185 -4.36 -10.10 -3.94
N LEU A 186 -4.83 -9.20 -4.81
CA LEU A 186 -5.11 -9.51 -6.22
C LEU A 186 -3.82 -9.52 -7.04
N VAL A 187 -3.01 -10.57 -6.84
CA VAL A 187 -1.65 -10.69 -7.37
C VAL A 187 -1.58 -11.71 -8.51
N ASP A 188 -0.92 -11.38 -9.61
CA ASP A 188 -0.77 -12.25 -10.80
C ASP A 188 -2.09 -12.79 -11.38
N LEU A 189 -3.19 -12.05 -11.29
CA LEU A 189 -4.49 -12.46 -11.82
C LEU A 189 -4.70 -12.02 -13.27
N ARG A 190 -5.58 -12.73 -13.98
CA ARG A 190 -6.02 -12.37 -15.33
C ARG A 190 -7.53 -12.51 -15.49
N ASP A 191 -8.14 -11.48 -16.06
CA ASP A 191 -9.55 -11.50 -16.46
C ASP A 191 -10.48 -11.80 -15.26
N VAL A 192 -10.33 -11.06 -14.16
CA VAL A 192 -11.10 -11.28 -12.92
C VAL A 192 -11.95 -10.07 -12.60
N THR A 193 -13.20 -10.32 -12.18
CA THR A 193 -14.08 -9.30 -11.60
C THR A 193 -14.36 -9.58 -10.13
N ILE A 194 -14.27 -8.56 -9.28
CA ILE A 194 -14.78 -8.55 -7.91
C ILE A 194 -15.99 -7.61 -7.90
N ASP A 195 -17.16 -8.16 -7.59
CA ASP A 195 -18.43 -7.44 -7.54
C ASP A 195 -18.97 -7.43 -6.12
N GLY A 196 -18.90 -6.28 -5.46
CA GLY A 196 -19.33 -6.12 -4.08
C GLY A 196 -20.83 -6.03 -3.90
N GLN A 197 -21.63 -5.82 -4.95
CA GLN A 197 -23.10 -5.66 -4.84
C GLN A 197 -23.54 -4.61 -3.79
N GLY A 198 -22.73 -3.57 -3.60
CA GLY A 198 -22.96 -2.49 -2.62
C GLY A 198 -22.26 -2.70 -1.28
N SER A 199 -21.57 -3.82 -1.06
CA SER A 199 -20.90 -4.16 0.20
C SER A 199 -19.81 -3.17 0.62
N LEU A 200 -19.58 -3.14 1.92
CA LEU A 200 -18.55 -2.35 2.57
C LEU A 200 -17.45 -3.27 3.09
N LEU A 201 -16.21 -3.00 2.69
CA LEU A 201 -15.02 -3.64 3.22
C LEU A 201 -14.48 -2.75 4.35
N LEU A 202 -14.51 -3.27 5.58
CA LEU A 202 -14.06 -2.59 6.78
C LEU A 202 -12.69 -3.11 7.21
N PHE A 203 -11.73 -2.20 7.28
CA PHE A 203 -10.36 -2.52 7.67
C PHE A 203 -10.11 -2.10 9.12
N HIS A 204 -9.31 -2.91 9.81
CA HIS A 204 -8.87 -2.65 11.17
C HIS A 204 -7.36 -2.51 11.24
N GLY A 205 -6.91 -1.75 12.23
CA GLY A 205 -5.49 -1.46 12.48
C GLY A 205 -4.75 -0.95 11.25
N MET A 206 -3.47 -1.30 11.15
CA MET A 206 -2.62 -0.91 10.01
C MET A 206 -2.55 -2.06 9.00
N VAL A 207 -3.19 -1.88 7.85
CA VAL A 207 -3.17 -2.80 6.69
C VAL A 207 -3.09 -2.03 5.39
N GLN A 208 -2.43 -2.60 4.38
CA GLN A 208 -2.53 -2.20 2.97
C GLN A 208 -3.79 -2.86 2.38
N PRO A 209 -4.95 -2.17 2.34
CA PRO A 209 -6.25 -2.83 2.26
C PRO A 209 -6.45 -3.70 1.03
N LEU A 210 -6.16 -3.15 -0.16
CA LEU A 210 -6.29 -3.85 -1.43
C LEU A 210 -5.05 -3.62 -2.30
N LEU A 211 -4.46 -4.71 -2.79
CA LEU A 211 -3.33 -4.70 -3.71
C LEU A 211 -3.71 -5.39 -5.02
N VAL A 212 -3.56 -4.68 -6.14
CA VAL A 212 -3.56 -5.28 -7.49
C VAL A 212 -2.14 -5.24 -8.02
N MET A 213 -1.47 -6.40 -8.07
CA MET A 213 -0.07 -6.48 -8.47
C MET A 213 0.15 -7.51 -9.58
N ASP A 214 0.99 -7.21 -10.56
CA ASP A 214 1.36 -8.13 -11.66
C ASP A 214 0.16 -8.71 -12.44
N SER A 215 -0.99 -8.04 -12.36
CA SER A 215 -2.29 -8.53 -12.82
C SER A 215 -2.74 -7.83 -14.10
N LYS A 216 -3.62 -8.46 -14.87
CA LYS A 216 -4.15 -7.92 -16.13
C LYS A 216 -5.65 -8.09 -16.25
N ASN A 217 -6.37 -7.05 -16.69
CA ASN A 217 -7.82 -7.08 -16.89
C ASN A 217 -8.56 -7.39 -15.58
N ILE A 218 -8.44 -6.50 -14.61
CA ILE A 218 -9.06 -6.62 -13.28
C ILE A 218 -10.16 -5.58 -13.17
N THR A 219 -11.36 -6.01 -12.80
CA THR A 219 -12.49 -5.12 -12.53
C THR A 219 -12.87 -5.23 -11.05
N LEU A 220 -12.87 -4.11 -10.35
CA LEU A 220 -13.48 -3.95 -9.03
C LEU A 220 -14.77 -3.15 -9.24
N ARG A 221 -15.91 -3.61 -8.72
CA ARG A 221 -17.16 -2.86 -8.87
C ARG A 221 -18.11 -2.94 -7.70
N ASN A 222 -18.93 -1.89 -7.57
CA ASN A 222 -20.04 -1.78 -6.63
C ASN A 222 -19.61 -2.10 -5.18
N LEU A 223 -18.56 -1.47 -4.68
CA LEU A 223 -18.07 -1.71 -3.32
C LEU A 223 -17.57 -0.42 -2.67
N ALA A 224 -17.52 -0.42 -1.35
CA ALA A 224 -16.95 0.65 -0.56
C ALA A 224 -15.83 0.11 0.34
N MET A 225 -14.90 0.97 0.73
CA MET A 225 -13.79 0.67 1.62
C MET A 225 -13.71 1.76 2.70
N ASP A 226 -13.53 1.35 3.95
CA ASP A 226 -13.41 2.27 5.09
C ASP A 226 -12.64 1.63 6.25
N TYR A 227 -12.29 2.42 7.25
CA TYR A 227 -11.69 1.92 8.48
C TYR A 227 -12.69 2.01 9.63
N VAL A 228 -12.66 1.02 10.53
CA VAL A 228 -13.45 1.06 11.77
C VAL A 228 -12.99 2.22 12.65
N ILE A 229 -11.68 2.34 12.86
CA ILE A 229 -11.05 3.52 13.45
C ILE A 229 -10.11 4.13 12.39
N PRO A 230 -10.42 5.33 11.86
CA PRO A 230 -9.58 5.97 10.83
C PRO A 230 -8.25 6.47 11.39
N HIS A 231 -7.29 6.70 10.50
CA HIS A 231 -5.95 7.21 10.83
C HIS A 231 -5.88 8.74 10.82
N HIS A 232 -7.01 9.37 11.08
CA HIS A 232 -7.22 10.79 11.32
C HIS A 232 -8.28 10.92 12.37
N SER A 233 -8.26 12.06 13.04
CA SER A 233 -9.28 12.39 14.02
C SER A 233 -9.90 13.73 13.70
N GLN A 234 -11.06 14.02 14.27
CA GLN A 234 -11.62 15.37 14.21
C GLN A 234 -12.27 15.75 15.54
N GLY A 235 -12.39 17.05 15.75
CA GLY A 235 -13.13 17.62 16.86
C GLY A 235 -13.95 18.82 16.41
N ILE A 236 -15.08 19.02 17.07
CA ILE A 236 -15.94 20.19 16.84
C ILE A 236 -15.47 21.29 17.78
N LEU A 237 -15.27 22.50 17.27
CA LEU A 237 -14.98 23.67 18.09
C LEU A 237 -16.27 24.14 18.75
N SER A 238 -16.47 23.87 20.04
CA SER A 238 -17.69 24.29 20.75
C SER A 238 -17.61 25.71 21.30
N GLU A 239 -16.41 26.25 21.44
CA GLU A 239 -16.14 27.63 21.83
C GLU A 239 -14.88 28.14 21.12
N VAL A 240 -14.91 29.38 20.62
CA VAL A 240 -13.75 30.07 20.05
C VAL A 240 -13.79 31.53 20.49
N THR A 241 -12.74 32.01 21.15
CA THR A 241 -12.59 33.37 21.66
C THR A 241 -11.29 34.00 21.15
N ALA A 242 -10.99 35.21 21.63
CA ALA A 242 -9.74 35.91 21.30
C ALA A 242 -8.50 35.37 22.08
N ASP A 243 -8.69 34.46 23.03
CA ASP A 243 -7.63 33.96 23.91
C ASP A 243 -7.55 32.42 23.98
N HIS A 244 -8.62 31.71 23.63
CA HIS A 244 -8.65 30.27 23.65
C HIS A 244 -9.72 29.70 22.70
N TYR A 245 -9.70 28.38 22.55
CA TYR A 245 -10.81 27.62 21.99
C TYR A 245 -11.07 26.35 22.81
N VAL A 246 -12.26 25.78 22.64
CA VAL A 246 -12.63 24.48 23.21
C VAL A 246 -12.98 23.54 22.07
N VAL A 247 -12.30 22.39 22.04
CA VAL A 247 -12.52 21.32 21.08
C VAL A 247 -13.16 20.11 21.76
N GLU A 248 -14.20 19.57 21.12
CA GLU A 248 -14.90 18.36 21.54
C GLU A 248 -14.61 17.23 20.55
N ILE A 249 -13.98 16.17 21.06
CA ILE A 249 -13.55 14.98 20.31
C ILE A 249 -14.35 13.79 20.84
N ASP A 250 -15.04 13.08 19.96
CA ASP A 250 -15.75 11.86 20.29
C ASP A 250 -14.75 10.72 20.60
N PRO A 251 -14.63 10.27 21.85
CA PRO A 251 -13.61 9.29 22.24
C PRO A 251 -13.92 7.86 21.78
N GLU A 252 -15.14 7.57 21.30
CA GLU A 252 -15.47 6.27 20.71
C GLU A 252 -15.07 6.21 19.23
N LYS A 253 -15.27 7.31 18.50
CA LYS A 253 -14.90 7.42 17.08
C LYS A 253 -13.42 7.70 16.85
N TYR A 254 -12.82 8.47 17.75
CA TYR A 254 -11.42 8.88 17.69
C TYR A 254 -10.77 8.62 19.06
N PRO A 255 -10.45 7.36 19.40
CA PRO A 255 -9.86 7.03 20.69
C PRO A 255 -8.56 7.80 20.94
N HIS A 256 -8.43 8.41 22.11
CA HIS A 256 -7.25 9.20 22.47
C HIS A 256 -7.05 9.27 23.99
N GLU A 257 -5.83 9.62 24.38
CA GLU A 257 -5.45 9.96 25.75
C GLU A 257 -4.61 11.25 25.79
N ILE A 258 -4.38 11.78 26.99
CA ILE A 258 -3.43 12.88 27.21
C ILE A 258 -2.11 12.30 27.72
N ARG A 259 -1.02 12.56 26.99
CA ARG A 259 0.34 12.18 27.37
C ARG A 259 1.25 13.41 27.21
N ASP A 260 2.03 13.72 28.24
CA ASP A 260 2.93 14.88 28.27
C ASP A 260 2.26 16.22 27.86
N GLY A 261 0.99 16.38 28.22
CA GLY A 261 0.20 17.59 27.95
C GLY A 261 -0.40 17.69 26.54
N TRP A 262 -0.27 16.64 25.70
CA TRP A 262 -0.78 16.59 24.34
C TRP A 262 -1.67 15.38 24.08
N LEU A 263 -2.50 15.47 23.04
CA LEU A 263 -3.33 14.37 22.58
C LEU A 263 -2.45 13.27 21.97
N VAL A 264 -2.74 12.02 22.30
CA VAL A 264 -2.21 10.84 21.62
C VAL A 264 -3.41 10.04 21.13
N PHE A 265 -3.61 10.02 19.81
CA PHE A 265 -4.67 9.23 19.19
C PHE A 265 -4.25 7.76 19.09
N THR A 266 -5.19 6.85 19.23
CA THR A 266 -4.92 5.41 19.31
C THR A 266 -5.91 4.60 18.47
N GLY A 267 -5.47 3.42 18.03
CA GLY A 267 -6.29 2.42 17.36
C GLY A 267 -5.66 1.03 17.48
N GLU A 268 -6.20 0.05 16.77
CA GLU A 268 -5.67 -1.32 16.82
C GLU A 268 -4.23 -1.38 16.28
N GLY A 269 -3.26 -1.58 17.18
CA GLY A 269 -1.85 -1.74 16.81
C GLY A 269 -1.13 -0.44 16.43
N TRP A 270 -1.73 0.74 16.67
CA TRP A 270 -1.09 2.01 16.40
C TRP A 270 -1.46 3.09 17.42
N GLU A 271 -0.52 4.00 17.64
CA GLU A 271 -0.75 5.28 18.32
C GLU A 271 -0.07 6.38 17.53
N THR A 272 -0.59 7.60 17.60
CA THR A 272 0.03 8.76 16.97
C THR A 272 -0.11 9.96 17.91
N PRO A 273 1.02 10.47 18.45
CA PRO A 273 1.05 11.75 19.12
C PRO A 273 0.56 12.85 18.17
N ASP A 274 -0.36 13.65 18.65
CA ASP A 274 -0.69 14.89 17.99
C ASP A 274 0.43 15.90 18.20
N HIS A 275 0.82 16.56 17.12
CA HIS A 275 1.89 17.58 17.13
C HIS A 275 1.33 18.98 16.84
N GLY A 276 0.03 19.18 17.11
CA GLY A 276 -0.61 20.46 16.89
C GLY A 276 -0.70 20.79 15.41
N TYR A 277 -1.09 19.83 14.56
CA TYR A 277 -1.19 20.02 13.11
C TYR A 277 -2.52 19.48 12.58
N GLY A 278 -3.17 20.25 11.71
CA GLY A 278 -4.49 19.90 11.21
C GLY A 278 -4.98 20.82 10.11
N ILE A 279 -6.25 20.67 9.76
CA ILE A 279 -6.97 21.56 8.84
C ILE A 279 -8.32 21.87 9.47
N VAL A 280 -8.74 23.13 9.40
CA VAL A 280 -10.04 23.56 9.94
C VAL A 280 -11.04 23.68 8.80
N PHE A 281 -12.17 23.01 8.96
CA PHE A 281 -13.28 23.01 8.04
C PHE A 281 -14.43 23.84 8.59
N ASP A 282 -15.06 24.62 7.72
CA ASP A 282 -16.28 25.36 8.03
C ASP A 282 -17.40 24.35 8.32
N GLY A 283 -17.99 24.45 9.52
CA GLY A 283 -18.93 23.46 10.02
C GLY A 283 -20.25 23.36 9.26
N THR A 284 -20.54 24.33 8.38
CA THR A 284 -21.78 24.36 7.59
C THR A 284 -21.57 23.83 6.18
N SER A 285 -20.52 24.31 5.51
CA SER A 285 -20.22 23.97 4.11
C SER A 285 -19.39 22.71 3.95
N GLY A 286 -18.60 22.32 4.97
CA GLY A 286 -17.64 21.22 4.85
C GLY A 286 -16.42 21.56 3.99
N ALA A 287 -16.25 22.82 3.60
CA ALA A 287 -15.03 23.30 2.93
C ALA A 287 -13.98 23.72 3.97
N ILE A 288 -12.72 23.80 3.55
CA ILE A 288 -11.66 24.43 4.36
C ILE A 288 -12.08 25.88 4.64
N VAL A 289 -11.89 26.35 5.88
CA VAL A 289 -12.21 27.74 6.26
C VAL A 289 -11.46 28.70 5.33
N ALA A 290 -12.17 29.69 4.78
CA ALA A 290 -11.58 30.60 3.79
C ALA A 290 -10.41 31.40 4.39
N GLY A 291 -9.29 31.43 3.68
CA GLY A 291 -8.09 32.13 4.13
C GLY A 291 -7.19 31.31 5.05
N THR A 292 -7.54 30.05 5.35
CA THR A 292 -6.70 29.11 6.09
C THR A 292 -6.09 28.05 5.16
N SER A 293 -5.19 27.26 5.73
CA SER A 293 -4.49 26.14 5.07
C SER A 293 -4.24 25.04 6.11
N ASP A 294 -3.11 24.34 5.98
CA ASP A 294 -2.50 23.67 7.13
C ASP A 294 -2.47 24.62 8.33
N TYR A 295 -2.98 24.12 9.44
CA TYR A 295 -3.18 24.87 10.65
C TYR A 295 -2.36 24.25 11.77
N HIS A 296 -1.60 25.10 12.48
CA HIS A 296 -0.86 24.70 13.65
C HIS A 296 -1.58 25.21 14.89
N TYR A 297 -1.81 24.32 15.86
CA TYR A 297 -2.39 24.69 17.14
C TYR A 297 -1.44 24.27 18.26
N GLN A 298 -0.78 25.25 18.85
CA GLN A 298 0.35 25.05 19.77
C GLN A 298 0.08 25.59 21.18
N GLY A 299 -1.14 26.03 21.47
CA GLY A 299 -1.52 26.51 22.80
C GLY A 299 -1.44 25.41 23.88
N PRO A 300 -1.17 25.77 25.15
CA PRO A 300 -1.32 24.85 26.28
C PRO A 300 -2.72 24.23 26.33
N LEU A 301 -2.78 22.89 26.38
CA LEU A 301 -4.00 22.11 26.45
C LEU A 301 -4.42 21.85 27.91
N THR A 302 -5.70 22.05 28.22
CA THR A 302 -6.35 21.72 29.50
C THR A 302 -7.52 20.79 29.26
N GLU A 303 -7.53 19.61 29.89
CA GLU A 303 -8.69 18.72 29.88
C GLU A 303 -9.80 19.29 30.78
N LEU A 304 -10.95 19.59 30.19
CA LEU A 304 -12.15 20.03 30.91
C LEU A 304 -13.04 18.84 31.30
N ALA A 305 -13.10 17.84 30.42
CA ALA A 305 -13.71 16.54 30.62
C ALA A 305 -13.13 15.57 29.57
N LYS A 306 -13.38 14.26 29.72
CA LYS A 306 -12.98 13.28 28.71
C LYS A 306 -13.57 13.66 27.34
N GLY A 307 -12.72 13.84 26.33
CA GLY A 307 -13.12 14.28 25.00
C GLY A 307 -13.44 15.78 24.87
N LYS A 308 -13.14 16.61 25.87
CA LYS A 308 -13.38 18.06 25.84
C LYS A 308 -12.17 18.83 26.38
N TYR A 309 -11.52 19.56 25.49
CA TYR A 309 -10.21 20.18 25.76
C TYR A 309 -10.24 21.67 25.45
N ARG A 310 -9.68 22.47 26.35
CA ARG A 310 -9.41 23.88 26.10
C ARG A 310 -7.97 24.05 25.67
N VAL A 311 -7.74 24.81 24.60
CA VAL A 311 -6.40 25.15 24.11
C VAL A 311 -6.25 26.66 24.14
N ALA A 312 -5.21 27.15 24.81
CA ALA A 312 -4.96 28.59 24.96
C ALA A 312 -4.31 29.18 23.70
N GLU A 313 -5.14 29.42 22.68
CA GLU A 313 -4.77 29.92 21.37
C GLU A 313 -5.93 30.67 20.69
N ASN A 314 -5.61 31.70 19.90
CA ASN A 314 -6.60 32.58 19.27
C ASN A 314 -6.89 32.15 17.82
N LEU A 315 -7.76 31.17 17.64
CA LEU A 315 -8.22 30.78 16.30
C LEU A 315 -9.15 31.83 15.66
N ALA A 316 -9.82 32.67 16.48
CA ALA A 316 -10.75 33.67 15.98
C ALA A 316 -10.09 34.71 15.06
N ALA A 317 -8.78 34.93 15.22
CA ALA A 317 -8.00 35.83 14.37
C ALA A 317 -8.03 35.42 12.88
N ASP A 318 -8.22 34.14 12.59
CA ASP A 318 -8.24 33.58 11.24
C ASP A 318 -9.67 33.32 10.71
N GLY A 319 -10.68 33.87 11.38
CA GLY A 319 -12.09 33.72 10.99
C GLY A 319 -12.72 32.36 11.34
N ILE A 320 -12.00 31.53 12.09
CA ILE A 320 -12.50 30.27 12.66
C ILE A 320 -13.49 30.58 13.79
N LYS A 321 -14.59 29.83 13.84
CA LYS A 321 -15.70 30.07 14.78
C LYS A 321 -16.22 28.78 15.42
N ALA A 322 -16.98 28.94 16.49
CA ALA A 322 -17.71 27.82 17.09
C ALA A 322 -18.62 27.15 16.04
N GLY A 323 -18.64 25.82 16.04
CA GLY A 323 -19.30 24.98 15.04
C GLY A 323 -18.36 24.49 13.93
N ASP A 324 -17.22 25.16 13.69
CA ASP A 324 -16.21 24.65 12.75
C ASP A 324 -15.55 23.38 13.29
N VAL A 325 -14.97 22.59 12.39
CA VAL A 325 -14.40 21.27 12.70
C VAL A 325 -12.91 21.30 12.44
N ILE A 326 -12.11 20.99 13.45
CA ILE A 326 -10.68 20.75 13.28
C ILE A 326 -10.45 19.27 12.98
N VAL A 327 -9.79 18.98 11.87
CA VAL A 327 -9.30 17.64 11.53
C VAL A 327 -7.83 17.56 11.91
N PHE A 328 -7.52 16.64 12.82
CA PHE A 328 -6.18 16.34 13.29
C PHE A 328 -5.48 15.47 12.24
N ARG A 329 -4.51 16.06 11.53
CA ARG A 329 -3.70 15.34 10.54
C ARG A 329 -2.60 14.60 11.29
N HIS A 330 -2.81 13.31 11.56
CA HIS A 330 -1.84 12.43 12.23
C HIS A 330 -0.51 12.38 11.41
N ASN A 331 0.43 13.29 11.73
CA ASN A 331 1.71 13.58 11.07
C ASN A 331 1.96 12.95 9.68
N VAL A 332 1.38 13.55 8.64
CA VAL A 332 1.38 13.04 7.25
C VAL A 332 2.77 12.86 6.63
N TRP A 333 3.80 13.53 7.14
CA TRP A 333 5.17 13.48 6.58
C TRP A 333 5.89 12.17 6.90
N VAL A 334 5.51 11.49 7.99
CA VAL A 334 6.10 10.21 8.43
C VAL A 334 5.06 9.09 8.61
N ASN A 335 3.78 9.38 8.44
CA ASN A 335 2.68 8.48 8.80
C ASN A 335 1.66 8.25 7.66
N ARG A 336 2.16 7.88 6.48
CA ARG A 336 1.34 7.39 5.35
C ARG A 336 1.86 6.08 4.76
N PRO A 337 1.76 4.95 5.47
CA PRO A 337 2.30 3.66 5.02
C PRO A 337 1.37 2.88 4.08
N HIS A 338 0.05 3.11 4.12
CA HIS A 338 -0.94 2.21 3.54
C HIS A 338 -2.06 2.95 2.78
N PRO A 339 -1.86 3.26 1.49
CA PRO A 339 -2.95 3.75 0.64
C PRO A 339 -4.09 2.74 0.51
N GLY A 340 -5.31 3.21 0.24
CA GLY A 340 -6.51 2.35 0.22
C GLY A 340 -6.43 1.25 -0.85
N VAL A 341 -6.05 1.62 -2.07
CA VAL A 341 -5.84 0.71 -3.19
C VAL A 341 -4.48 0.96 -3.83
N VAL A 342 -3.69 -0.10 -4.01
CA VAL A 342 -2.42 -0.03 -4.78
C VAL A 342 -2.54 -0.80 -6.09
N LEU A 343 -2.22 -0.16 -7.20
CA LEU A 343 -2.00 -0.80 -8.49
C LEU A 343 -0.50 -0.82 -8.80
N TYR A 344 0.13 -1.99 -8.83
CA TYR A 344 1.57 -2.12 -9.08
C TYR A 344 1.87 -3.09 -10.22
N ARG A 345 2.43 -2.60 -11.33
CA ARG A 345 2.62 -3.40 -12.55
C ARG A 345 1.32 -4.03 -13.05
N ALA A 346 0.19 -3.39 -12.75
CA ALA A 346 -1.13 -3.82 -13.18
C ALA A 346 -1.45 -3.25 -14.57
N LYS A 347 -2.23 -3.98 -15.36
CA LYS A 347 -2.62 -3.58 -16.72
C LYS A 347 -4.11 -3.72 -16.94
N ARG A 348 -4.78 -2.68 -17.47
CA ARG A 348 -6.23 -2.68 -17.71
C ARG A 348 -6.98 -2.95 -16.41
N THR A 349 -6.96 -1.99 -15.50
CA THR A 349 -7.69 -2.06 -14.24
C THR A 349 -8.88 -1.11 -14.30
N THR A 350 -10.06 -1.61 -13.93
CA THR A 350 -11.29 -0.82 -13.87
C THR A 350 -11.84 -0.79 -12.46
N LEU A 351 -12.08 0.41 -11.95
CA LEU A 351 -12.77 0.68 -10.68
C LEU A 351 -14.12 1.29 -11.04
N HIS A 352 -15.20 0.50 -10.97
CA HIS A 352 -16.54 0.92 -11.35
C HIS A 352 -17.45 1.04 -10.12
N ASP A 353 -17.78 2.25 -9.70
CA ASP A 353 -18.49 2.54 -8.45
C ASP A 353 -17.77 1.95 -7.21
N VAL A 354 -16.46 2.20 -7.14
CA VAL A 354 -15.62 1.90 -5.97
C VAL A 354 -15.48 3.17 -5.14
N ARG A 355 -15.87 3.09 -3.86
CA ARG A 355 -15.86 4.23 -2.93
C ARG A 355 -14.80 4.01 -1.86
N ILE A 356 -13.91 4.97 -1.66
CA ILE A 356 -12.87 4.92 -0.63
C ILE A 356 -13.17 6.02 0.37
N HIS A 357 -13.59 5.62 1.56
CA HIS A 357 -14.02 6.55 2.60
C HIS A 357 -12.90 6.96 3.55
N SER A 358 -11.85 6.14 3.64
CA SER A 358 -10.67 6.39 4.47
C SER A 358 -9.49 5.55 3.98
N ALA A 359 -8.28 6.08 4.15
CA ALA A 359 -7.02 5.37 3.91
C ALA A 359 -5.90 5.97 4.76
N HIS A 360 -4.95 5.14 5.21
CA HIS A 360 -3.75 5.60 5.93
C HIS A 360 -2.68 6.08 4.96
N GLY A 361 -3.04 7.06 4.15
CA GLY A 361 -2.28 7.56 3.01
C GLY A 361 -3.20 8.08 1.93
N MET A 362 -2.85 7.81 0.67
CA MET A 362 -3.68 8.16 -0.49
C MET A 362 -4.85 7.19 -0.65
N GLY A 363 -5.91 7.60 -1.34
CA GLY A 363 -7.04 6.72 -1.66
C GLY A 363 -6.65 5.62 -2.64
N LEU A 364 -6.29 6.01 -3.86
CA LEU A 364 -5.78 5.14 -4.91
C LEU A 364 -4.36 5.57 -5.28
N LEU A 365 -3.40 4.64 -5.23
CA LEU A 365 -2.08 4.83 -5.79
C LEU A 365 -1.82 3.80 -6.88
N ALA A 366 -1.53 4.28 -8.08
CA ALA A 366 -1.05 3.46 -9.17
C ALA A 366 0.41 3.77 -9.48
N GLN A 367 1.23 2.73 -9.59
CA GLN A 367 2.62 2.86 -9.99
C GLN A 367 3.01 1.81 -11.01
N ARG A 368 3.83 2.22 -12.00
CA ARG A 368 4.32 1.32 -13.06
C ARG A 368 3.18 0.53 -13.75
N SER A 369 1.99 1.12 -13.80
CA SER A 369 0.76 0.48 -14.25
C SER A 369 0.26 1.10 -15.56
N GLU A 370 -0.63 0.41 -16.24
CA GLU A 370 -1.06 0.74 -17.61
C GLU A 370 -2.57 0.59 -17.76
N ASP A 371 -3.22 1.53 -18.43
CA ASP A 371 -4.66 1.54 -18.73
C ASP A 371 -5.54 1.42 -17.47
N ILE A 372 -5.84 2.55 -16.84
CA ILE A 372 -6.60 2.62 -15.59
C ILE A 372 -7.88 3.41 -15.85
N HIS A 373 -9.03 2.82 -15.51
CA HIS A 373 -10.33 3.45 -15.65
C HIS A 373 -11.03 3.51 -14.30
N ILE A 374 -11.38 4.72 -13.86
CA ILE A 374 -12.18 4.99 -12.68
C ILE A 374 -13.51 5.54 -13.18
N GLN A 375 -14.60 4.83 -12.91
CA GLN A 375 -15.92 5.16 -13.40
C GLN A 375 -16.91 5.21 -12.23
N GLY A 376 -17.43 6.39 -11.89
CA GLY A 376 -18.24 6.57 -10.70
C GLY A 376 -17.43 6.46 -9.41
N GLY A 377 -18.11 6.28 -8.28
CA GLY A 377 -17.45 6.16 -6.96
C GLY A 377 -16.53 7.34 -6.64
N GLY A 378 -15.35 7.05 -6.10
CA GLY A 378 -14.31 8.04 -5.79
C GLY A 378 -13.88 8.01 -4.32
N VAL A 379 -13.36 9.13 -3.84
CA VAL A 379 -12.81 9.29 -2.48
C VAL A 379 -13.57 10.38 -1.75
N PHE A 380 -14.35 10.02 -0.74
CA PHE A 380 -15.16 11.00 0.00
C PHE A 380 -15.62 10.44 1.34
N PRO A 381 -15.88 11.29 2.35
CA PRO A 381 -16.31 10.84 3.68
C PRO A 381 -17.56 9.96 3.60
N ARG A 382 -17.58 8.87 4.37
CA ARG A 382 -18.76 7.98 4.42
C ARG A 382 -19.95 8.71 5.03
N GLN A 383 -21.06 8.72 4.31
CA GLN A 383 -22.32 9.27 4.81
C GLN A 383 -22.73 8.61 6.13
N GLY A 384 -23.25 9.40 7.07
CA GLY A 384 -23.69 8.93 8.39
C GLY A 384 -22.58 8.87 9.45
N THR A 385 -21.30 8.94 9.07
CA THR A 385 -20.20 8.95 10.06
C THR A 385 -20.01 10.31 10.73
N GLY A 386 -20.42 11.40 10.05
CA GLY A 386 -20.16 12.77 10.46
C GLY A 386 -18.73 13.24 10.19
N ARG A 387 -17.93 12.43 9.47
CA ARG A 387 -16.57 12.81 9.09
C ARG A 387 -16.55 13.94 8.07
N PHE A 388 -15.64 14.88 8.27
CA PHE A 388 -15.31 15.94 7.32
C PHE A 388 -14.16 15.54 6.39
N PHE A 389 -13.45 14.46 6.74
CA PHE A 389 -12.30 13.97 6.01
C PHE A 389 -12.53 12.60 5.37
N SER A 390 -11.73 12.31 4.35
CA SER A 390 -11.59 10.99 3.74
C SER A 390 -10.17 10.45 3.95
N THR A 391 -9.21 10.77 3.08
CA THR A 391 -7.84 10.20 3.07
C THR A 391 -6.77 11.14 3.64
N ASN A 392 -5.67 10.58 4.15
CA ASN A 392 -4.52 11.33 4.71
C ASN A 392 -3.66 12.08 3.71
N ALA A 393 -3.76 11.68 2.45
CA ALA A 393 -3.12 12.34 1.35
C ALA A 393 -4.10 12.35 0.17
N ASP A 394 -3.57 12.31 -1.05
CA ASP A 394 -4.26 12.43 -2.31
C ASP A 394 -5.44 11.48 -2.42
N ALA A 395 -6.49 11.90 -3.13
CA ALA A 395 -7.56 10.97 -3.49
C ALA A 395 -7.05 9.92 -4.49
N THR A 396 -6.35 10.35 -5.54
CA THR A 396 -5.78 9.45 -6.54
C THR A 396 -4.40 9.93 -7.02
N HIS A 397 -3.48 9.00 -7.24
CA HIS A 397 -2.09 9.31 -7.54
C HIS A 397 -1.48 8.28 -8.48
N PHE A 398 -0.74 8.75 -9.50
CA PHE A 398 -0.24 7.94 -10.60
C PHE A 398 1.24 8.23 -10.88
N SER A 399 2.11 7.31 -10.47
CA SER A 399 3.56 7.44 -10.60
C SER A 399 4.13 6.48 -11.65
N ASN A 400 4.79 7.01 -12.68
CA ASN A 400 5.35 6.21 -13.78
C ASN A 400 4.31 5.28 -14.45
N CYS A 401 3.06 5.73 -14.55
CA CYS A 401 2.02 5.03 -15.29
C CYS A 401 2.06 5.39 -16.78
N LYS A 402 1.44 4.54 -17.62
CA LYS A 402 1.34 4.76 -19.07
C LYS A 402 -0.02 4.33 -19.62
N GLY A 403 -0.24 4.54 -20.92
CA GLY A 403 -1.51 4.24 -21.56
C GLY A 403 -2.58 5.27 -21.19
N LEU A 404 -3.83 4.84 -21.04
CA LEU A 404 -4.94 5.73 -20.69
C LEU A 404 -5.19 5.73 -19.17
N ILE A 405 -5.20 6.92 -18.56
CA ILE A 405 -5.78 7.13 -17.22
C ILE A 405 -7.08 7.92 -17.44
N LEU A 406 -8.22 7.30 -17.14
CA LEU A 406 -9.54 7.89 -17.35
C LEU A 406 -10.32 7.88 -16.03
N ALA A 407 -10.76 9.05 -15.57
CA ALA A 407 -11.62 9.22 -14.41
C ALA A 407 -12.92 9.92 -14.83
N GLU A 408 -14.07 9.26 -14.65
CA GLU A 408 -15.36 9.72 -15.15
C GLU A 408 -16.46 9.59 -14.09
N GLY A 409 -17.15 10.70 -13.79
CA GLY A 409 -18.28 10.68 -12.86
C GLY A 409 -17.91 10.37 -11.40
N SER A 410 -16.63 10.47 -11.04
CA SER A 410 -16.13 10.24 -9.67
C SER A 410 -16.22 11.49 -8.79
N ARG A 411 -16.37 11.29 -7.49
CA ARG A 411 -16.39 12.34 -6.45
C ARG A 411 -15.10 12.31 -5.63
N TYR A 412 -14.46 13.47 -5.42
CA TYR A 412 -13.24 13.62 -4.63
C TYR A 412 -13.42 14.74 -3.61
N GLU A 413 -13.62 14.39 -2.34
CA GLU A 413 -13.90 15.34 -1.26
C GLU A 413 -13.25 14.92 0.06
N GLY A 414 -12.89 15.91 0.89
CA GLY A 414 -12.38 15.69 2.25
C GLY A 414 -11.00 15.02 2.32
N MET A 415 -10.32 14.77 1.20
CA MET A 415 -8.93 14.33 1.22
C MET A 415 -8.02 15.49 1.65
N MET A 416 -6.89 15.17 2.27
CA MET A 416 -5.97 16.20 2.82
C MET A 416 -4.92 16.70 1.83
N ASP A 417 -5.10 16.41 0.54
CA ASP A 417 -4.14 16.70 -0.53
C ASP A 417 -4.85 16.71 -1.90
N ASP A 418 -4.11 16.56 -2.99
CA ASP A 418 -4.61 16.60 -4.36
C ASP A 418 -5.74 15.57 -4.67
N ALA A 419 -6.68 15.93 -5.56
CA ALA A 419 -7.65 14.96 -6.06
C ALA A 419 -7.02 13.95 -7.03
N ILE A 420 -6.18 14.44 -7.93
CA ILE A 420 -5.50 13.66 -8.97
C ILE A 420 -4.11 14.23 -9.15
N ASN A 421 -3.09 13.37 -9.00
CA ASN A 421 -1.71 13.70 -9.37
C ASN A 421 -1.15 12.65 -10.33
N VAL A 422 -0.67 13.09 -11.49
CA VAL A 422 -0.10 12.21 -12.53
C VAL A 422 1.29 12.69 -12.89
N HIS A 423 2.31 11.86 -12.62
CA HIS A 423 3.69 12.25 -12.86
C HIS A 423 4.62 11.07 -13.17
N ALA A 424 5.81 11.42 -13.65
CA ALA A 424 6.95 10.51 -13.70
C ALA A 424 7.92 10.83 -12.55
N THR A 425 8.76 9.87 -12.20
CA THR A 425 9.77 10.05 -11.15
C THR A 425 11.12 10.35 -11.76
N CYS A 426 11.69 11.49 -11.35
CA CYS A 426 13.02 11.92 -11.73
C CYS A 426 14.04 11.45 -10.70
N LEU A 427 15.14 10.86 -11.18
CA LEU A 427 16.30 10.55 -10.35
C LEU A 427 17.38 11.60 -10.63
N ARG A 428 18.08 12.04 -9.59
CA ARG A 428 19.21 12.95 -9.74
C ARG A 428 20.43 12.16 -10.18
N ILE A 429 21.11 12.60 -11.23
CA ILE A 429 22.40 12.05 -11.64
C ILE A 429 23.44 12.52 -10.64
N GLU A 430 24.05 11.60 -9.92
CA GLU A 430 25.11 11.87 -8.95
C GLU A 430 26.48 11.83 -9.62
N GLU A 431 26.64 10.97 -10.63
CA GLU A 431 27.92 10.76 -11.31
C GLU A 431 27.72 10.18 -12.72
N ILE A 432 28.55 10.63 -13.67
CA ILE A 432 28.78 9.94 -14.94
C ILE A 432 30.00 9.04 -14.71
N VAL A 433 29.78 7.75 -14.49
CA VAL A 433 30.84 6.80 -14.09
C VAL A 433 31.86 6.62 -15.23
N GLY A 434 31.39 6.69 -16.47
CA GLY A 434 32.21 6.57 -17.69
C GLY A 434 31.49 5.77 -18.77
N GLY A 435 31.80 6.06 -20.05
CA GLY A 435 31.05 5.51 -21.17
C GLY A 435 29.58 5.89 -21.09
N ASP A 436 28.69 4.91 -21.23
CA ASP A 436 27.23 5.06 -21.21
C ASP A 436 26.62 4.70 -19.84
N VAL A 437 27.40 4.80 -18.76
CA VAL A 437 26.98 4.42 -17.41
C VAL A 437 26.84 5.64 -16.51
N ILE A 438 25.66 5.80 -15.91
CA ILE A 438 25.36 6.86 -14.93
C ILE A 438 24.99 6.26 -13.57
N ARG A 439 25.36 6.94 -12.49
CA ARG A 439 24.87 6.68 -11.14
C ARG A 439 23.80 7.70 -10.80
N ALA A 440 22.61 7.22 -10.44
CA ALA A 440 21.44 8.04 -10.19
C ALA A 440 20.83 7.74 -8.81
N ARG A 441 20.22 8.75 -8.19
CA ARG A 441 19.68 8.66 -6.83
C ARG A 441 18.24 9.17 -6.74
N TYR A 442 17.43 8.45 -5.95
CA TYR A 442 16.16 8.93 -5.42
C TYR A 442 16.41 10.02 -4.38
N VAL A 443 15.87 11.21 -4.61
CA VAL A 443 16.08 12.35 -3.69
C VAL A 443 15.12 12.28 -2.50
N HIS A 444 13.84 11.98 -2.75
CA HIS A 444 12.83 11.93 -1.70
C HIS A 444 12.67 10.53 -1.14
N GLY A 445 12.69 10.37 0.19
CA GLY A 445 12.64 9.06 0.87
C GLY A 445 11.39 8.24 0.58
N GLN A 446 10.28 8.91 0.25
CA GLN A 446 9.02 8.24 -0.10
C GLN A 446 8.94 7.81 -1.58
N ALA A 447 9.90 8.19 -2.42
CA ALA A 447 9.96 7.76 -3.83
C ALA A 447 10.89 6.55 -4.03
N VAL A 448 11.46 6.02 -2.95
CA VAL A 448 12.55 5.05 -3.01
C VAL A 448 12.06 3.67 -3.41
N GLY A 449 12.84 2.97 -4.24
CA GLY A 449 12.83 1.51 -4.30
C GLY A 449 11.76 0.85 -5.18
N PHE A 450 10.88 1.60 -5.84
CA PHE A 450 10.05 1.05 -6.91
C PHE A 450 10.81 1.07 -8.24
N GLU A 451 10.49 0.21 -9.22
CA GLU A 451 11.31 0.08 -10.44
C GLU A 451 11.14 1.27 -11.41
N THR A 452 11.75 2.44 -11.14
CA THR A 452 11.55 3.66 -11.95
C THR A 452 11.92 3.47 -13.43
N PHE A 453 13.02 2.78 -13.70
CA PHE A 453 13.50 2.44 -15.04
C PHE A 453 13.68 0.93 -15.17
N LEU A 454 13.30 0.38 -16.33
CA LEU A 454 13.58 -1.00 -16.71
C LEU A 454 14.40 -1.09 -18.01
N PRO A 455 15.19 -2.16 -18.19
CA PRO A 455 15.83 -2.46 -19.46
C PRO A 455 14.86 -2.39 -20.65
N GLY A 456 15.31 -1.74 -21.72
CA GLY A 456 14.55 -1.50 -22.95
C GLY A 456 13.70 -0.24 -22.97
N GLU A 457 13.48 0.42 -21.82
CA GLU A 457 12.77 1.70 -21.73
C GLU A 457 13.62 2.87 -22.24
N THR A 458 12.97 3.99 -22.56
CA THR A 458 13.65 5.23 -22.94
C THR A 458 13.55 6.22 -21.79
N LEU A 459 14.69 6.75 -21.36
CA LEU A 459 14.73 7.87 -20.41
C LEU A 459 15.04 9.17 -21.14
N ARG A 460 14.68 10.28 -20.51
CA ARG A 460 14.94 11.63 -20.97
C ARG A 460 15.72 12.38 -19.91
N PHE A 461 16.80 13.03 -20.32
CA PHE A 461 17.59 13.87 -19.44
C PHE A 461 16.92 15.24 -19.28
N ILE A 462 17.09 15.83 -18.08
CA ILE A 462 16.49 17.12 -17.73
C ILE A 462 17.55 17.97 -17.03
N VAL A 463 17.72 19.22 -17.48
CA VAL A 463 18.55 20.20 -16.78
C VAL A 463 17.83 20.62 -15.50
N ALA A 464 18.38 20.27 -14.34
CA ALA A 464 17.70 20.40 -13.05
C ALA A 464 17.23 21.85 -12.74
N GLU A 465 18.02 22.86 -13.08
CA GLU A 465 17.71 24.27 -12.78
C GLU A 465 16.52 24.81 -13.59
N THR A 466 16.36 24.35 -14.83
CA THR A 466 15.37 24.92 -15.76
C THR A 466 14.26 23.95 -16.12
N LEU A 467 14.36 22.69 -15.68
CA LEU A 467 13.53 21.57 -16.10
C LEU A 467 13.50 21.35 -17.63
N THR A 468 14.53 21.85 -18.34
CA THR A 468 14.60 21.73 -19.79
C THR A 468 14.93 20.29 -20.19
N PRO A 469 14.07 19.62 -20.98
CA PRO A 469 14.38 18.30 -21.51
C PRO A 469 15.52 18.37 -22.53
N THR A 470 16.41 17.39 -22.51
CA THR A 470 17.52 17.27 -23.47
C THR A 470 17.38 15.97 -24.28
N GLU A 471 18.44 15.17 -24.37
CA GLU A 471 18.44 13.96 -25.18
C GLU A 471 17.63 12.83 -24.54
N GLU A 472 17.23 11.88 -25.38
CA GLU A 472 16.65 10.61 -24.98
C GLU A 472 17.65 9.50 -25.22
N ARG A 473 17.76 8.58 -24.26
CA ARG A 473 18.64 7.41 -24.36
C ARG A 473 17.89 6.18 -23.90
N ARG A 474 18.20 5.05 -24.51
CA ARG A 474 17.58 3.77 -24.17
C ARG A 474 18.35 3.13 -23.03
N VAL A 475 17.61 2.59 -22.07
CA VAL A 475 18.15 1.87 -20.92
C VAL A 475 18.52 0.47 -21.37
N LYS A 476 19.79 0.11 -21.21
CA LYS A 476 20.32 -1.22 -21.49
C LYS A 476 20.26 -2.12 -20.26
N ASP A 477 20.65 -1.59 -19.10
CA ASP A 477 20.68 -2.32 -17.84
C ASP A 477 20.48 -1.39 -16.64
N VAL A 478 19.92 -1.92 -15.55
CA VAL A 478 19.70 -1.19 -14.30
C VAL A 478 20.13 -2.07 -13.13
N GLN A 479 21.09 -1.58 -12.35
CA GLN A 479 21.55 -2.25 -11.15
C GLN A 479 21.21 -1.40 -9.92
N ARG A 480 20.46 -1.98 -8.98
CA ARG A 480 20.23 -1.36 -7.66
C ARG A 480 21.47 -1.52 -6.81
N ILE A 481 22.06 -0.40 -6.38
CA ILE A 481 23.25 -0.38 -5.51
C ILE A 481 22.83 -0.23 -4.05
N ALA A 482 21.80 0.58 -3.80
CA ALA A 482 21.17 0.78 -2.51
C ALA A 482 19.67 1.03 -2.70
N ASN A 483 18.92 1.19 -1.61
CA ASN A 483 17.48 1.52 -1.72
C ASN A 483 17.27 2.77 -2.57
N ASN A 484 18.08 3.80 -2.35
CA ASN A 484 17.98 5.08 -3.03
C ASN A 484 18.96 5.28 -4.20
N GLU A 485 19.83 4.31 -4.54
CA GLU A 485 20.84 4.49 -5.60
C GLU A 485 20.82 3.37 -6.63
N LEU A 486 20.92 3.76 -7.90
CA LEU A 486 20.95 2.87 -9.06
C LEU A 486 22.14 3.22 -9.96
N THR A 487 22.75 2.21 -10.56
CA THR A 487 23.55 2.37 -11.78
C THR A 487 22.65 2.08 -12.98
N ILE A 488 22.69 2.95 -13.99
CA ILE A 488 21.95 2.79 -15.24
C ILE A 488 22.95 2.76 -16.38
N THR A 489 22.94 1.67 -17.15
CA THR A 489 23.71 1.56 -18.40
C THR A 489 22.80 1.91 -19.57
N LEU A 490 23.27 2.77 -20.45
CA LEU A 490 22.56 3.28 -21.62
C LEU A 490 23.13 2.68 -22.91
N ASP A 491 22.33 2.73 -23.98
CA ASP A 491 22.74 2.39 -25.36
C ASP A 491 23.57 3.50 -26.01
#